data_AF-A0A8T5MZC0-F1
#
_entry.id   AF-A0A8T5MZC0-F1
#
_cell.length_a   1.000
_cell.length_b   1.000
_cell.length_c   1.000
_cell.angle_alpha   90.00
_cell.angle_beta   90.00
_cell.angle_gamma   90.00
#
_symmetry.space_group_name_H-M   'P 1'
#
loop_
_entity.id
_entity.type
_entity.pdbx_description
1 polymer ?
#
loop_
_entity_poly.entity_id
_entity_poly.type
_entity_poly.pdbx_seq_one_letter_code
_entity_poly.pdbx_strand_id
1 'polypeptide(L)'
;MNNTLLDEIREVLQKMGFKVYKTNNDNSIIISNKQLYEYLSQFGKAWKKYVPNEIKQLSSKLLKVLFNYYIKGDGNNRLTPYGGYRTTWWTTSPRLRDDLQEICIKMGKSANFQLVKKKNETIKKIRGRVIKQEHPIWVSNLIIKSNTPSVYLHRNRRDNPNTKNREEWIDSHRGMVYCVEVPNHIVYVRRNGKAVWSGNSGTTGDVAKKLGRKCVMTDIKPVRKDIIRGDACFCYPPHNVQLVILHPPYWDIIKYSKDRNDLCNAETLEDYLRMFRKVIDNVTPFLDDGRFLALVIGDKYSKGEWIPLGFLTMNEVIKAGYILKSIIVKNMIGNERGKGIANNLWRYRALKDGFCVFKHEYVIVFQKKNVG
;
A
#
# COMPACT_ATOMS: atom_id res chain seq x y z
N MET A 1 -10.15 23.81 33.83
CA MET A 1 -10.27 22.48 33.18
C MET A 1 -11.71 22.00 33.36
N ASN A 2 -12.11 20.85 32.80
CA ASN A 2 -13.38 20.25 33.20
C ASN A 2 -13.19 19.65 34.60
N ASN A 3 -13.88 20.16 35.63
CA ASN A 3 -13.59 19.78 37.04
C ASN A 3 -13.66 18.26 37.25
N THR A 4 -14.59 17.61 36.54
CA THR A 4 -14.76 16.15 36.49
C THR A 4 -13.49 15.37 36.16
N LEU A 5 -12.59 15.88 35.32
CA LEU A 5 -11.33 15.20 35.00
C LEU A 5 -10.29 15.32 36.11
N LEU A 6 -10.23 16.47 36.80
CA LEU A 6 -9.33 16.64 37.95
C LEU A 6 -9.75 15.73 39.11
N ASP A 7 -11.07 15.57 39.31
CA ASP A 7 -11.62 14.64 40.29
C ASP A 7 -11.37 13.16 39.91
N GLU A 8 -11.55 12.78 38.63
CA GLU A 8 -11.21 11.44 38.13
C GLU A 8 -9.72 11.11 38.35
N ILE A 9 -8.81 12.04 38.04
CA ILE A 9 -7.38 11.85 38.27
C ILE A 9 -7.08 11.74 39.77
N ARG A 10 -7.72 12.56 40.61
CA ARG A 10 -7.58 12.50 42.08
C ARG A 10 -7.98 11.12 42.61
N GLU A 11 -9.12 10.59 42.18
CA GLU A 11 -9.59 9.26 42.59
C GLU A 11 -8.63 8.14 42.17
N VAL A 12 -8.14 8.16 40.93
CA VAL A 12 -7.18 7.14 40.44
C VAL A 12 -5.92 7.16 41.30
N LEU A 13 -5.38 8.33 41.61
CA LEU A 13 -4.18 8.48 42.43
C LEU A 13 -4.41 8.05 43.89
N GLN A 14 -5.57 8.36 44.47
CA GLN A 14 -5.96 7.90 45.80
C GLN A 14 -6.11 6.37 45.85
N LYS A 15 -6.70 5.76 44.81
CA LYS A 15 -6.79 4.29 44.65
C LYS A 15 -5.41 3.63 44.46
N MET A 16 -4.41 4.37 43.97
CA MET A 16 -3.01 3.94 43.93
C MET A 16 -2.24 4.18 45.25
N GLY A 17 -2.90 4.67 46.30
CA GLY A 17 -2.29 4.92 47.62
C GLY A 17 -1.58 6.27 47.77
N PHE A 18 -1.69 7.19 46.80
CA PHE A 18 -1.05 8.51 46.89
C PHE A 18 -1.91 9.51 47.68
N LYS A 19 -1.26 10.29 48.55
CA LYS A 19 -1.86 11.49 49.15
C LYS A 19 -1.92 12.60 48.11
N VAL A 20 -3.13 13.07 47.81
CA VAL A 20 -3.40 14.10 46.79
C VAL A 20 -4.05 15.32 47.44
N TYR A 21 -3.51 16.49 47.15
CA TYR A 21 -4.00 17.78 47.63
C TYR A 21 -4.58 18.57 46.44
N LYS A 22 -5.64 19.36 46.65
CA LYS A 22 -6.06 20.38 45.68
C LYS A 22 -5.42 21.73 46.06
N THR A 23 -5.09 22.54 45.07
CA THR A 23 -4.73 23.96 45.29
C THR A 23 -5.95 24.78 45.69
N ASN A 24 -5.77 25.87 46.45
CA ASN A 24 -6.85 26.76 46.91
C ASN A 24 -7.84 27.25 45.83
N ASN A 25 -7.41 27.29 44.56
CA ASN A 25 -8.24 27.72 43.43
C ASN A 25 -8.89 26.53 42.68
N ASP A 26 -8.84 25.31 43.24
CA ASP A 26 -9.32 24.00 42.73
C ASP A 26 -8.90 23.58 41.30
N ASN A 27 -8.12 24.41 40.61
CA ASN A 27 -7.72 24.20 39.21
C ASN A 27 -6.54 23.25 39.02
N SER A 28 -5.94 22.73 40.09
CA SER A 28 -4.81 21.79 40.03
C SER A 28 -4.72 20.88 41.25
N ILE A 29 -4.12 19.71 41.03
CA ILE A 29 -3.80 18.71 42.06
C ILE A 29 -2.29 18.65 42.30
N ILE A 30 -1.89 18.39 43.54
CA ILE A 30 -0.50 18.26 43.98
C ILE A 30 -0.31 16.89 44.64
N ILE A 31 0.80 16.23 44.31
CA ILE A 31 1.26 14.99 44.93
C ILE A 31 2.71 15.20 45.35
N SER A 32 3.03 14.93 46.62
CA SER A 32 4.39 15.01 47.15
C SER A 32 4.94 13.59 47.35
N ASN A 33 5.46 12.97 46.27
CA ASN A 33 6.07 11.64 46.32
C ASN A 33 7.34 11.60 45.45
N LYS A 34 8.50 11.38 46.08
CA LYS A 34 9.81 11.39 45.42
C LYS A 34 9.97 10.23 44.42
N GLN A 35 9.57 9.02 44.79
CA GLN A 35 9.69 7.83 43.94
C GLN A 35 8.87 7.96 42.64
N LEU A 36 7.63 8.45 42.76
CA LEU A 36 6.75 8.72 41.61
C LEU A 36 7.34 9.84 40.73
N TYR A 37 7.91 10.89 41.33
CA TYR A 37 8.59 11.94 40.58
C TYR A 37 9.79 11.39 39.80
N GLU A 38 10.67 10.63 40.45
CA GLU A 38 11.86 10.03 39.83
C GLU A 38 11.44 9.13 38.66
N TYR A 39 10.47 8.24 38.88
CA TYR A 39 9.91 7.37 37.85
C TYR A 39 9.31 8.14 36.68
N LEU A 40 8.52 9.19 36.91
CA LEU A 40 7.91 9.97 35.82
C LEU A 40 8.91 10.90 35.10
N SER A 41 9.96 11.36 35.80
CA SER A 41 10.94 12.30 35.26
C SER A 41 11.73 11.72 34.07
N GLN A 42 11.99 10.41 34.08
CA GLN A 42 12.73 9.70 33.03
C GLN A 42 12.05 9.80 31.66
N PHE A 43 10.72 9.94 31.63
CA PHE A 43 9.94 9.99 30.39
C PHE A 43 9.99 11.34 29.66
N GLY A 44 10.70 12.32 30.24
CA GLY A 44 11.04 13.59 29.60
C GLY A 44 9.96 14.68 29.67
N LYS A 45 10.42 15.93 29.57
CA LYS A 45 9.56 17.14 29.49
C LYS A 45 8.90 17.25 28.11
N ALA A 46 7.95 18.19 27.93
CA ALA A 46 7.06 18.33 26.76
C ALA A 46 7.64 17.91 25.39
N TRP A 47 8.81 18.44 24.98
CA TRP A 47 9.42 18.16 23.67
C TRP A 47 10.28 16.88 23.61
N LYS A 48 10.64 16.29 24.75
CA LYS A 48 11.31 14.98 24.88
C LYS A 48 10.37 13.84 25.30
N LYS A 49 9.11 14.15 25.66
CA LYS A 49 8.10 13.20 26.16
C LYS A 49 8.02 11.96 25.24
N TYR A 50 7.89 10.75 25.78
CA TYR A 50 7.74 9.51 25.01
C TYR A 50 6.89 8.46 25.75
N VAL A 51 6.48 7.40 25.06
CA VAL A 51 5.88 6.21 25.71
C VAL A 51 6.92 5.10 25.81
N PRO A 52 7.15 4.50 27.00
CA PRO A 52 8.12 3.42 27.17
C PRO A 52 7.76 2.17 26.34
N ASN A 53 8.77 1.37 25.99
CA ASN A 53 8.56 0.23 25.08
C ASN A 53 7.70 -0.85 25.74
N GLU A 54 7.95 -1.17 27.00
CA GLU A 54 7.18 -2.08 27.83
C GLU A 54 5.69 -1.71 27.87
N ILE A 55 5.38 -0.41 27.97
CA ILE A 55 4.01 0.10 27.88
C ILE A 55 3.43 -0.08 26.47
N LYS A 56 4.23 0.15 25.42
CA LYS A 56 3.80 -0.08 24.03
C LYS A 56 3.61 -1.56 23.68
N GLN A 57 4.17 -2.51 24.43
CA GLN A 57 3.93 -3.95 24.24
C GLN A 57 2.74 -4.50 25.04
N LEU A 58 2.05 -3.67 25.82
CA LEU A 58 0.83 -4.07 26.52
C LEU A 58 -0.30 -4.45 25.54
N SER A 59 -1.28 -5.20 26.04
CA SER A 59 -2.43 -5.63 25.25
C SER A 59 -3.22 -4.46 24.67
N SER A 60 -3.89 -4.69 23.54
CA SER A 60 -4.76 -3.71 22.87
C SER A 60 -5.81 -3.07 23.81
N LYS A 61 -6.26 -3.80 24.84
CA LYS A 61 -7.17 -3.30 25.89
C LYS A 61 -6.50 -2.25 26.77
N LEU A 62 -5.28 -2.49 27.24
CA LEU A 62 -4.53 -1.56 28.08
C LEU A 62 -4.05 -0.34 27.30
N LEU A 63 -3.62 -0.53 26.04
CA LEU A 63 -3.28 0.58 25.14
C LEU A 63 -4.46 1.52 24.87
N LYS A 64 -5.70 0.98 24.75
CA LYS A 64 -6.93 1.79 24.69
C LYS A 64 -7.12 2.65 25.95
N VAL A 65 -6.84 2.11 27.14
CA VAL A 65 -6.93 2.89 28.40
C VAL A 65 -5.91 4.03 28.38
N LEU A 66 -4.63 3.73 28.13
CA LEU A 66 -3.56 4.73 28.05
C LEU A 66 -3.90 5.86 27.06
N PHE A 67 -4.29 5.49 25.84
CA PHE A 67 -4.64 6.46 24.80
C PHE A 67 -5.86 7.31 25.20
N ASN A 68 -6.90 6.71 25.78
CA ASN A 68 -8.08 7.45 26.24
C ASN A 68 -7.73 8.46 27.33
N TYR A 69 -6.92 8.10 28.33
CA TYR A 69 -6.46 9.03 29.36
C TYR A 69 -5.54 10.13 28.80
N TYR A 70 -4.65 9.80 27.85
CA TYR A 70 -3.88 10.82 27.14
C TYR A 70 -4.79 11.84 26.43
N ILE A 71 -5.83 11.36 25.74
CA ILE A 71 -6.78 12.22 25.02
C ILE A 71 -7.67 13.03 25.97
N LYS A 72 -7.97 12.54 27.18
CA LYS A 72 -8.65 13.35 28.21
C LYS A 72 -7.82 14.56 28.64
N GLY A 73 -6.49 14.41 28.77
CA GLY A 73 -5.57 15.47 29.19
C GLY A 73 -5.07 16.39 28.05
N ASP A 74 -4.30 15.83 27.11
CA ASP A 74 -3.60 16.56 26.04
C ASP A 74 -4.40 16.57 24.70
N GLY A 75 -5.61 16.01 24.68
CA GLY A 75 -6.45 15.84 23.49
C GLY A 75 -7.70 16.71 23.44
N ASN A 76 -8.44 16.58 22.33
CA ASN A 76 -9.65 17.32 22.01
C ASN A 76 -10.59 16.41 21.20
N ASN A 77 -11.67 15.97 21.85
CA ASN A 77 -12.76 15.20 21.25
C ASN A 77 -13.94 16.15 20.97
N ARG A 78 -14.26 16.39 19.69
CA ARG A 78 -15.41 17.22 19.30
C ARG A 78 -16.45 16.40 18.58
N LEU A 79 -17.72 16.61 18.89
CA LEU A 79 -18.83 16.08 18.10
C LEU A 79 -18.78 16.71 16.71
N THR A 80 -19.04 15.92 15.67
CA THR A 80 -19.10 16.42 14.29
C THR A 80 -20.54 16.71 13.87
N PRO A 81 -20.79 17.67 12.94
CA PRO A 81 -22.16 17.96 12.45
C PRO A 81 -22.90 16.79 11.79
N TYR A 82 -22.20 15.70 11.47
CA TYR A 82 -22.75 14.52 10.80
C TYR A 82 -22.84 13.30 11.73
N GLY A 83 -22.74 13.51 13.05
CA GLY A 83 -22.75 12.45 14.06
C GLY A 83 -21.38 11.79 14.28
N GLY A 84 -21.10 11.43 15.54
CA GLY A 84 -19.82 10.87 15.97
C GLY A 84 -18.74 11.91 16.27
N TYR A 85 -17.59 11.43 16.77
CA TYR A 85 -16.53 12.27 17.33
C TYR A 85 -15.28 12.35 16.44
N ARG A 86 -14.68 13.54 16.41
CA ARG A 86 -13.33 13.78 15.89
C ARG A 86 -12.35 13.95 17.05
N THR A 87 -11.44 12.99 17.18
CA THR A 87 -10.33 13.01 18.16
C THR A 87 -9.09 13.65 17.53
N THR A 88 -8.60 14.70 18.16
CA THR A 88 -7.34 15.40 17.78
C THR A 88 -6.47 15.61 19.00
N TRP A 89 -5.15 15.61 18.83
CA TRP A 89 -4.20 15.95 19.88
C TRP A 89 -2.98 16.65 19.30
N TRP A 90 -2.27 17.38 20.15
CA TRP A 90 -1.04 18.09 19.78
C TRP A 90 0.13 17.57 20.60
N THR A 91 1.33 17.69 20.06
CA THR A 91 2.57 17.47 20.80
C THR A 91 3.73 18.22 20.16
N THR A 92 4.70 18.64 20.98
CA THR A 92 5.99 19.15 20.53
C THR A 92 7.08 18.08 20.46
N SER A 93 6.82 16.88 21.01
CA SER A 93 7.73 15.73 20.92
C SER A 93 7.46 14.91 19.64
N PRO A 94 8.42 14.80 18.72
CA PRO A 94 8.32 13.89 17.57
C PRO A 94 8.24 12.41 18.00
N ARG A 95 8.90 12.05 19.12
CA ARG A 95 8.89 10.67 19.63
C ARG A 95 7.50 10.29 20.15
N LEU A 96 6.87 11.12 20.98
CA LEU A 96 5.51 10.88 21.46
C LEU A 96 4.48 10.84 20.32
N ARG A 97 4.64 11.71 19.30
CA ARG A 97 3.80 11.69 18.09
C ARG A 97 3.85 10.31 17.43
N ASP A 98 5.04 9.76 17.26
CA ASP A 98 5.25 8.47 16.59
C ASP A 98 4.83 7.29 17.47
N ASP A 99 5.09 7.35 18.78
CA ASP A 99 4.61 6.37 19.78
C ASP A 99 3.07 6.30 19.80
N LEU A 100 2.38 7.43 19.81
CA LEU A 100 0.91 7.48 19.78
C LEU A 100 0.35 6.94 18.46
N GLN A 101 1.04 7.16 17.34
CA GLN A 101 0.65 6.58 16.04
C GLN A 101 0.84 5.06 15.99
N GLU A 102 1.91 4.53 16.60
CA GLU A 102 2.10 3.08 16.80
C GLU A 102 1.00 2.48 17.69
N ILE A 103 0.69 3.14 18.80
CA ILE A 103 -0.37 2.75 19.74
C ILE A 103 -1.73 2.68 19.03
N CYS A 104 -2.09 3.67 18.20
CA CYS A 104 -3.31 3.62 17.40
C CYS A 104 -3.41 2.33 16.56
N ILE A 105 -2.31 1.91 15.92
CA ILE A 105 -2.26 0.70 15.09
C ILE A 105 -2.48 -0.55 15.94
N LYS A 106 -1.80 -0.66 17.09
CA LYS A 106 -1.98 -1.75 18.07
C LYS A 106 -3.40 -1.76 18.70
N MET A 107 -4.13 -0.65 18.61
CA MET A 107 -5.54 -0.53 19.01
C MET A 107 -6.56 -0.92 17.91
N GLY A 108 -6.10 -1.28 16.71
CA GLY A 108 -6.98 -1.53 15.54
C GLY A 108 -7.55 -0.24 14.95
N LYS A 109 -6.76 0.84 14.96
CA LYS A 109 -7.09 2.18 14.45
C LYS A 109 -5.90 2.70 13.64
N SER A 110 -6.10 3.81 12.93
CA SER A 110 -5.01 4.53 12.27
C SER A 110 -4.96 5.95 12.82
N ALA A 111 -3.84 6.64 12.64
CA ALA A 111 -3.73 8.06 12.92
C ALA A 111 -2.90 8.72 11.84
N ASN A 112 -3.23 9.98 11.51
CA ASN A 112 -2.44 10.83 10.62
C ASN A 112 -1.97 12.05 11.40
N PHE A 113 -0.74 12.51 11.15
CA PHE A 113 -0.21 13.75 11.70
C PHE A 113 0.21 14.76 10.63
N GLN A 114 0.29 16.03 11.01
CA GLN A 114 0.87 17.10 10.19
C GLN A 114 1.55 18.14 11.08
N LEU A 115 2.51 18.88 10.50
CA LEU A 115 3.19 19.99 11.16
C LEU A 115 2.29 21.24 11.10
N VAL A 116 1.98 21.83 12.25
CA VAL A 116 1.13 23.05 12.35
C VAL A 116 1.97 24.30 12.52
N LYS A 117 3.03 24.24 13.34
CA LYS A 117 3.99 25.33 13.53
C LYS A 117 5.40 24.82 13.44
N LYS A 118 6.27 25.56 12.75
CA LYS A 118 7.71 25.29 12.62
C LYS A 118 8.46 25.85 13.83
N LYS A 119 9.67 25.33 14.07
CA LYS A 119 10.63 25.98 14.98
C LYS A 119 10.98 27.38 14.46
N ASN A 120 11.18 28.32 15.37
CA ASN A 120 11.46 29.74 15.16
C ASN A 120 10.36 30.55 14.45
N GLU A 121 9.18 29.96 14.20
CA GLU A 121 8.03 30.66 13.63
C GLU A 121 7.49 31.72 14.60
N THR A 122 7.16 32.91 14.10
CA THR A 122 6.61 34.01 14.91
C THR A 122 5.18 33.68 15.36
N ILE A 123 4.97 33.53 16.66
CA ILE A 123 3.66 33.24 17.25
C ILE A 123 2.83 34.52 17.38
N LYS A 124 3.41 35.56 17.97
CA LYS A 124 2.75 36.83 18.29
C LYS A 124 3.80 37.92 18.56
N LYS A 125 3.45 39.18 18.34
CA LYS A 125 4.17 40.33 18.92
C LYS A 125 3.43 40.82 20.17
N ILE A 126 4.14 40.99 21.28
CA ILE A 126 3.58 41.50 22.54
C ILE A 126 4.47 42.66 22.99
N ARG A 127 3.92 43.89 23.06
CA ARG A 127 4.65 45.11 23.44
C ARG A 127 6.00 45.23 22.72
N GLY A 128 5.99 45.11 21.39
CA GLY A 128 7.20 45.11 20.53
C GLY A 128 7.98 43.78 20.49
N ARG A 129 7.97 42.98 21.55
CA ARG A 129 8.72 41.69 21.61
C ARG A 129 8.11 40.65 20.68
N VAL A 130 8.93 40.08 19.79
CA VAL A 130 8.57 38.94 18.92
C VAL A 130 8.67 37.65 19.74
N ILE A 131 7.55 36.96 19.96
CA ILE A 131 7.53 35.63 20.56
C ILE A 131 7.64 34.58 19.45
N LYS A 132 8.67 33.75 19.50
CA LYS A 132 8.95 32.68 18.52
C LYS A 132 8.66 31.30 19.12
N GLN A 133 8.31 30.36 18.24
CA GLN A 133 8.04 28.96 18.59
C GLN A 133 9.34 28.18 18.79
N GLU A 134 9.64 27.75 20.03
CA GLU A 134 10.89 27.03 20.34
C GLU A 134 10.98 25.62 19.72
N HIS A 135 9.85 24.90 19.69
CA HIS A 135 9.75 23.52 19.20
C HIS A 135 8.59 23.37 18.21
N PRO A 136 8.72 22.54 17.15
CA PRO A 136 7.64 22.32 16.20
C PRO A 136 6.37 21.79 16.89
N ILE A 137 5.19 22.22 16.46
CA ILE A 137 3.92 21.68 16.94
C ILE A 137 3.34 20.75 15.89
N TRP A 138 3.15 19.48 16.25
CA TRP A 138 2.46 18.49 15.46
C TRP A 138 1.00 18.38 15.91
N VAL A 139 0.06 18.29 14.97
CA VAL A 139 -1.32 17.86 15.26
C VAL A 139 -1.55 16.48 14.67
N SER A 140 -2.21 15.63 15.43
CA SER A 140 -2.59 14.27 15.03
C SER A 140 -4.11 14.11 15.08
N ASN A 141 -4.65 13.25 14.20
CA ASN A 141 -6.07 12.94 14.09
C ASN A 141 -6.24 11.41 14.13
N LEU A 142 -7.18 10.92 14.93
CA LEU A 142 -7.55 9.49 14.96
C LEU A 142 -8.43 9.15 13.77
N ILE A 143 -8.24 7.96 13.19
CA ILE A 143 -9.01 7.40 12.10
C ILE A 143 -9.67 6.11 12.58
N ILE A 144 -11.00 6.14 12.66
CA ILE A 144 -11.81 5.06 13.26
C ILE A 144 -12.51 4.21 12.18
N LYS A 145 -12.93 4.85 11.07
CA LYS A 145 -13.72 4.22 9.99
C LYS A 145 -12.86 3.86 8.77
N SER A 146 -12.14 4.82 8.20
CA SER A 146 -11.33 4.63 6.97
C SER A 146 -9.96 3.99 7.24
N ASN A 147 -9.94 2.80 7.88
CA ASN A 147 -8.71 2.04 8.11
C ASN A 147 -8.27 1.20 6.90
N THR A 148 -9.16 1.00 5.93
CA THR A 148 -8.80 0.55 4.59
C THR A 148 -8.34 1.77 3.77
N PRO A 149 -7.08 1.82 3.28
CA PRO A 149 -6.59 2.95 2.52
C PRO A 149 -7.25 3.00 1.13
N SER A 150 -8.29 3.81 0.98
CA SER A 150 -8.89 4.14 -0.31
C SER A 150 -8.17 5.32 -0.95
N VAL A 151 -7.78 5.19 -2.22
CA VAL A 151 -7.33 6.34 -3.01
C VAL A 151 -8.57 7.03 -3.55
N TYR A 152 -8.93 8.17 -2.96
CA TYR A 152 -10.08 8.98 -3.39
C TYR A 152 -9.88 9.45 -4.84
N LEU A 153 -10.54 8.77 -5.78
CA LEU A 153 -10.42 9.01 -7.23
C LEU A 153 -11.23 10.21 -7.74
N HIS A 154 -12.24 10.65 -7.00
CA HIS A 154 -13.21 11.66 -7.43
C HIS A 154 -13.38 12.76 -6.39
N ARG A 155 -13.68 13.98 -6.87
CA ARG A 155 -14.16 15.09 -6.04
C ARG A 155 -15.41 14.65 -5.28
N ASN A 156 -15.43 14.74 -3.95
CA ASN A 156 -16.71 14.82 -3.27
C ASN A 156 -17.38 16.15 -3.67
N ARG A 157 -18.71 16.18 -3.72
CA ARG A 157 -19.52 17.41 -3.89
C ARG A 157 -19.27 18.49 -2.81
N ARG A 158 -18.50 18.17 -1.76
CA ARG A 158 -18.14 19.05 -0.63
C ARG A 158 -16.63 19.37 -0.56
N ASP A 159 -15.81 18.80 -1.45
CA ASP A 159 -14.37 19.11 -1.44
C ASP A 159 -14.14 20.51 -2.00
N ASN A 160 -13.30 21.28 -1.31
CA ASN A 160 -12.88 22.61 -1.74
C ASN A 160 -12.36 22.54 -3.20
N PRO A 161 -12.73 23.47 -4.10
CA PRO A 161 -12.24 23.44 -5.49
C PRO A 161 -10.71 23.43 -5.62
N ASN A 162 -9.98 23.87 -4.58
CA ASN A 162 -8.52 23.85 -4.50
C ASN A 162 -7.91 22.53 -3.98
N THR A 163 -8.70 21.58 -3.48
CA THR A 163 -8.24 20.22 -3.15
C THR A 163 -8.04 19.39 -4.42
N LYS A 164 -6.98 19.71 -5.18
CA LYS A 164 -6.53 18.87 -6.30
C LYS A 164 -5.99 17.55 -5.75
N ASN A 165 -6.51 16.43 -6.24
CA ASN A 165 -5.77 15.18 -6.27
C ASN A 165 -4.52 15.42 -7.14
N ARG A 166 -3.39 15.69 -6.48
CA ARG A 166 -2.09 15.91 -7.10
C ARG A 166 -1.49 14.55 -7.47
N GLU A 167 -1.92 14.03 -8.62
CA GLU A 167 -1.11 13.09 -9.39
C GLU A 167 -0.01 13.93 -10.08
N GLU A 168 1.17 13.98 -9.45
CA GLU A 168 2.32 14.78 -9.90
C GLU A 168 3.35 13.91 -10.61
N TRP A 169 3.77 14.37 -11.79
CA TRP A 169 4.82 13.78 -12.58
C TRP A 169 6.18 14.20 -12.03
N ILE A 170 7.02 13.22 -11.69
CA ILE A 170 8.39 13.45 -11.21
C ILE A 170 9.33 13.25 -12.39
N ASP A 171 9.21 14.13 -13.39
CA ASP A 171 9.97 14.07 -14.65
C ASP A 171 11.49 14.26 -14.45
N SER A 172 11.90 14.71 -13.26
CA SER A 172 13.30 14.86 -12.85
C SER A 172 13.96 13.55 -12.39
N HIS A 173 13.22 12.46 -12.17
CA HIS A 173 13.82 11.20 -11.73
C HIS A 173 14.44 10.41 -12.91
N ARG A 174 15.73 10.62 -13.15
CA ARG A 174 16.54 9.79 -14.05
C ARG A 174 17.23 8.70 -13.24
N GLY A 175 16.70 7.47 -13.27
CA GLY A 175 17.25 6.33 -12.54
C GLY A 175 16.31 5.13 -12.54
N MET A 176 16.79 4.03 -11.94
CA MET A 176 15.96 2.84 -11.68
C MET A 176 15.02 3.10 -10.49
N VAL A 177 13.75 2.75 -10.65
CA VAL A 177 12.80 2.72 -9.53
C VAL A 177 12.89 1.36 -8.85
N TYR A 178 13.32 1.35 -7.59
CA TYR A 178 13.48 0.14 -6.79
C TYR A 178 12.25 -0.10 -5.89
N CYS A 179 11.86 -1.36 -5.70
CA CYS A 179 10.93 -1.75 -4.64
C CYS A 179 11.71 -2.10 -3.36
N VAL A 180 11.12 -1.84 -2.19
CA VAL A 180 11.67 -2.25 -0.90
C VAL A 180 11.26 -3.70 -0.63
N GLU A 181 12.23 -4.55 -0.31
CA GLU A 181 11.97 -5.93 0.11
C GLU A 181 12.19 -6.12 1.62
N VAL A 182 11.32 -6.92 2.24
CA VAL A 182 11.30 -7.27 3.67
C VAL A 182 10.82 -8.72 3.80
N PRO A 183 11.28 -9.51 4.80
CA PRO A 183 11.04 -10.96 4.85
C PRO A 183 9.56 -11.39 4.88
N ASN A 184 8.68 -10.58 5.47
CA ASN A 184 7.24 -10.84 5.52
C ASN A 184 6.47 -10.27 4.31
N HIS A 185 7.17 -9.55 3.41
CA HIS A 185 6.64 -8.81 2.27
C HIS A 185 5.48 -7.84 2.58
N ILE A 186 5.43 -7.32 3.81
CA ILE A 186 4.45 -6.33 4.29
C ILE A 186 5.23 -5.13 4.82
N VAL A 187 5.26 -4.05 4.04
CA VAL A 187 5.97 -2.81 4.35
C VAL A 187 5.03 -1.84 5.06
N TYR A 188 5.45 -1.33 6.22
CA TYR A 188 4.82 -0.17 6.85
C TYR A 188 5.42 1.12 6.30
N VAL A 189 4.66 1.86 5.50
CA VAL A 189 5.12 3.11 4.87
C VAL A 189 4.47 4.31 5.54
N ARG A 190 5.28 5.30 5.93
CA ARG A 190 4.81 6.58 6.50
C ARG A 190 5.26 7.74 5.62
N ARG A 191 4.34 8.34 4.85
CA ARG A 191 4.61 9.49 3.97
C ARG A 191 3.80 10.71 4.40
N ASN A 192 4.48 11.82 4.68
CA ASN A 192 3.86 13.08 5.13
C ASN A 192 2.89 12.90 6.31
N GLY A 193 3.29 12.09 7.30
CA GLY A 193 2.50 11.78 8.50
C GLY A 193 1.30 10.86 8.29
N LYS A 194 1.04 10.41 7.04
CA LYS A 194 0.06 9.36 6.72
C LYS A 194 0.75 8.00 6.73
N ALA A 195 0.16 7.02 7.40
CA ALA A 195 0.69 5.67 7.51
C ALA A 195 -0.18 4.67 6.75
N VAL A 196 0.44 3.77 5.99
CA VAL A 196 -0.22 2.69 5.25
C VAL A 196 0.60 1.41 5.29
N TRP A 197 -0.08 0.27 5.21
CA TRP A 197 0.54 -1.01 4.91
C TRP A 197 0.54 -1.23 3.39
N SER A 198 1.66 -1.68 2.84
CA SER A 198 1.81 -2.05 1.43
C SER A 198 2.38 -3.45 1.32
N GLY A 199 1.94 -4.22 0.32
CA GLY A 199 2.69 -5.38 -0.14
C GLY A 199 3.92 -4.97 -0.96
N ASN A 200 4.90 -5.86 -1.07
CA ASN A 200 6.00 -5.73 -2.03
C ASN A 200 5.51 -6.03 -3.46
N SER A 201 6.22 -5.52 -4.48
CA SER A 201 6.11 -6.09 -5.83
C SER A 201 6.75 -7.48 -5.86
N GLY A 202 6.05 -8.48 -6.38
CA GLY A 202 6.57 -9.84 -6.53
C GLY A 202 6.03 -10.50 -7.80
N THR A 203 6.73 -11.53 -8.25
CA THR A 203 6.38 -12.37 -9.41
C THR A 203 5.56 -13.59 -8.98
N THR A 204 4.99 -14.29 -9.97
CA THR A 204 4.34 -15.59 -9.78
C THR A 204 5.25 -16.61 -9.08
N GLY A 205 6.55 -16.61 -9.36
CA GLY A 205 7.51 -17.51 -8.71
C GLY A 205 7.77 -17.15 -7.24
N ASP A 206 7.70 -15.87 -6.88
CA ASP A 206 7.82 -15.44 -5.46
C ASP A 206 6.59 -15.92 -4.66
N VAL A 207 5.41 -15.96 -5.27
CA VAL A 207 4.21 -16.56 -4.67
C VAL A 207 4.36 -18.07 -4.55
N ALA A 208 4.86 -18.76 -5.58
CA ALA A 208 5.10 -20.20 -5.53
C ALA A 208 6.06 -20.60 -4.40
N LYS A 209 7.17 -19.88 -4.24
CA LYS A 209 8.14 -20.06 -3.15
C LYS A 209 7.51 -19.89 -1.76
N LYS A 210 6.68 -18.85 -1.57
CA LYS A 210 5.93 -18.62 -0.31
C LYS A 210 4.95 -19.74 0.04
N LEU A 211 4.38 -20.39 -0.97
CA LEU A 211 3.48 -21.53 -0.82
C LEU A 211 4.22 -22.88 -0.70
N GLY A 212 5.55 -22.87 -0.49
CA GLY A 212 6.38 -24.07 -0.38
C GLY A 212 6.44 -24.89 -1.68
N ARG A 213 6.13 -24.30 -2.84
CA ARG A 213 6.08 -25.00 -4.12
C ARG A 213 7.43 -24.88 -4.84
N LYS A 214 7.92 -26.00 -5.38
CA LYS A 214 9.00 -26.00 -6.37
C LYS A 214 8.50 -25.25 -7.62
N CYS A 215 9.29 -24.32 -8.13
CA CYS A 215 8.97 -23.56 -9.33
C CYS A 215 10.21 -23.40 -10.22
N VAL A 216 10.00 -23.40 -11.52
CA VAL A 216 10.99 -23.06 -12.54
C VAL A 216 10.53 -21.76 -13.20
N MET A 217 11.44 -20.82 -13.39
CA MET A 217 11.18 -19.53 -14.04
C MET A 217 12.16 -19.38 -15.19
N THR A 218 11.65 -19.02 -16.37
CA THR A 218 12.43 -18.84 -17.59
C THR A 218 12.13 -17.48 -18.20
N ASP A 219 13.17 -16.75 -18.62
CA ASP A 219 13.05 -15.46 -19.31
C ASP A 219 14.20 -15.32 -20.32
N ILE A 220 13.97 -14.68 -21.47
CA ILE A 220 14.99 -14.47 -22.50
C ILE A 220 16.12 -13.52 -22.02
N LYS A 221 15.78 -12.62 -21.08
CA LYS A 221 16.64 -11.58 -20.50
C LYS A 221 16.39 -11.44 -18.98
N PRO A 222 16.78 -12.46 -18.18
CA PRO A 222 16.46 -12.49 -16.76
C PRO A 222 17.13 -11.35 -15.99
N VAL A 223 16.35 -10.68 -15.16
CA VAL A 223 16.81 -9.60 -14.27
C VAL A 223 17.23 -10.09 -12.87
N ARG A 224 17.07 -11.40 -12.59
CA ARG A 224 17.38 -12.05 -11.32
C ARG A 224 18.12 -13.38 -11.55
N LYS A 225 19.00 -13.75 -10.62
CA LYS A 225 19.80 -14.99 -10.69
C LYS A 225 18.99 -16.29 -10.56
N ASP A 226 17.79 -16.22 -9.99
CA ASP A 226 16.89 -17.37 -9.80
C ASP A 226 15.93 -17.61 -10.97
N ILE A 227 16.05 -16.82 -12.04
CA ILE A 227 15.35 -17.01 -13.31
C ILE A 227 16.36 -17.56 -14.32
N ILE A 228 16.04 -18.71 -14.92
CA ILE A 228 16.84 -19.36 -15.94
C ILE A 228 16.78 -18.52 -17.21
N ARG A 229 17.93 -18.22 -17.82
CA ARG A 229 17.96 -17.58 -19.14
C ARG A 229 17.51 -18.58 -20.19
N GLY A 230 16.40 -18.31 -20.87
CA GLY A 230 15.86 -19.19 -21.89
C GLY A 230 14.73 -18.53 -22.67
N ASP A 231 14.78 -18.65 -23.99
CA ASP A 231 13.66 -18.35 -24.87
C ASP A 231 12.60 -19.46 -24.76
N ALA A 232 11.36 -19.12 -24.46
CA ALA A 232 10.26 -20.09 -24.33
C ALA A 232 9.98 -20.89 -25.62
N CYS A 233 10.46 -20.41 -26.78
CA CYS A 233 10.42 -21.14 -28.05
C CYS A 233 11.46 -22.27 -28.17
N PHE A 234 12.41 -22.39 -27.23
CA PHE A 234 13.49 -23.41 -27.25
C PHE A 234 13.94 -23.89 -25.84
N CYS A 235 13.39 -23.35 -24.75
CA CYS A 235 13.74 -23.70 -23.38
C CYS A 235 12.68 -24.63 -22.79
N TYR A 236 13.14 -25.77 -22.26
CA TYR A 236 12.28 -26.83 -21.73
C TYR A 236 12.37 -26.88 -20.19
N PRO A 237 11.25 -27.19 -19.50
CA PRO A 237 11.30 -27.51 -18.07
C PRO A 237 12.26 -28.70 -17.82
N PRO A 238 13.07 -28.69 -16.74
CA PRO A 238 14.00 -29.77 -16.44
C PRO A 238 13.30 -31.08 -16.01
N HIS A 239 12.04 -30.99 -15.58
CA HIS A 239 11.19 -32.09 -15.11
C HIS A 239 9.73 -31.80 -15.45
N ASN A 240 8.88 -32.81 -15.36
CA ASN A 240 7.43 -32.62 -15.47
C ASN A 240 6.88 -31.66 -14.42
N VAL A 241 5.82 -30.93 -14.77
CA VAL A 241 5.18 -29.88 -13.96
C VAL A 241 3.68 -30.14 -13.80
N GLN A 242 3.14 -29.70 -12.66
CA GLN A 242 1.70 -29.83 -12.34
C GLN A 242 0.88 -28.60 -12.73
N LEU A 243 1.54 -27.52 -13.17
CA LEU A 243 0.94 -26.24 -13.52
C LEU A 243 1.92 -25.45 -14.40
N VAL A 244 1.46 -25.00 -15.56
CA VAL A 244 2.17 -24.00 -16.39
C VAL A 244 1.48 -22.65 -16.23
N ILE A 245 2.25 -21.58 -16.07
CA ILE A 245 1.73 -20.20 -16.08
C ILE A 245 2.48 -19.42 -17.15
N LEU A 246 1.78 -19.06 -18.23
CA LEU A 246 2.30 -18.23 -19.31
C LEU A 246 1.87 -16.78 -19.08
N HIS A 247 2.83 -15.86 -19.10
CA HIS A 247 2.59 -14.41 -19.14
C HIS A 247 3.47 -13.83 -20.26
N PRO A 248 3.13 -14.11 -21.54
CA PRO A 248 3.97 -13.75 -22.68
C PRO A 248 4.07 -12.23 -22.82
N PRO A 249 5.17 -11.69 -23.37
CA PRO A 249 5.25 -10.29 -23.69
C PRO A 249 4.26 -10.00 -24.83
N TYR A 250 3.48 -8.93 -24.69
CA TYR A 250 2.39 -8.64 -25.61
C TYR A 250 2.95 -8.22 -26.98
N TRP A 251 2.33 -8.71 -28.05
CA TRP A 251 2.75 -8.45 -29.43
C TRP A 251 2.99 -6.96 -29.67
N ASP A 252 4.25 -6.57 -29.90
CA ASP A 252 4.59 -5.23 -30.40
C ASP A 252 3.96 -4.09 -29.56
N ILE A 253 4.07 -4.17 -28.22
CA ILE A 253 3.71 -3.08 -27.29
C ILE A 253 4.94 -2.53 -26.56
N ILE A 254 5.78 -3.41 -26.01
CA ILE A 254 7.05 -3.06 -25.35
C ILE A 254 8.11 -4.02 -25.88
N LYS A 255 9.23 -3.48 -26.37
CA LYS A 255 10.36 -4.23 -26.91
C LYS A 255 11.38 -4.47 -25.79
N TYR A 256 11.45 -5.68 -25.23
CA TYR A 256 12.31 -5.99 -24.07
C TYR A 256 13.77 -6.33 -24.47
N SER A 257 13.94 -6.84 -25.69
CA SER A 257 15.22 -7.19 -26.29
C SER A 257 15.30 -6.77 -27.76
N LYS A 258 16.47 -6.93 -28.38
CA LYS A 258 16.66 -6.90 -29.84
C LYS A 258 16.64 -8.31 -30.46
N ASP A 259 16.30 -9.34 -29.69
CA ASP A 259 16.31 -10.72 -30.16
C ASP A 259 15.09 -10.96 -31.04
N ARG A 260 15.28 -11.49 -32.25
CA ARG A 260 14.17 -11.77 -33.19
C ARG A 260 13.22 -12.86 -32.67
N ASN A 261 13.67 -13.71 -31.73
CA ASN A 261 12.85 -14.76 -31.16
C ASN A 261 12.01 -14.27 -29.95
N ASP A 262 12.23 -13.05 -29.46
CA ASP A 262 11.39 -12.43 -28.44
C ASP A 262 9.98 -12.20 -29.01
N LEU A 263 8.94 -12.73 -28.38
CA LEU A 263 7.57 -12.68 -28.91
C LEU A 263 7.10 -11.23 -29.15
N CYS A 264 7.57 -10.23 -28.37
CA CYS A 264 7.19 -8.84 -28.65
C CYS A 264 7.77 -8.28 -29.97
N ASN A 265 8.77 -8.96 -30.54
CA ASN A 265 9.48 -8.53 -31.74
C ASN A 265 8.92 -9.14 -33.05
N ALA A 266 7.91 -10.02 -32.95
CA ALA A 266 7.21 -10.56 -34.12
C ALA A 266 6.66 -9.44 -35.03
N GLU A 267 6.91 -9.55 -36.34
CA GLU A 267 6.56 -8.53 -37.34
C GLU A 267 5.05 -8.45 -37.57
N THR A 268 4.38 -9.61 -37.61
CA THR A 268 2.93 -9.73 -37.83
C THR A 268 2.22 -10.36 -36.63
N LEU A 269 0.89 -10.24 -36.59
CA LEU A 269 0.06 -10.90 -35.59
C LEU A 269 0.07 -12.42 -35.78
N GLU A 270 0.12 -12.86 -37.03
CA GLU A 270 0.19 -14.24 -37.46
C GLU A 270 1.50 -14.88 -36.98
N ASP A 271 2.63 -14.18 -37.10
CA ASP A 271 3.93 -14.63 -36.58
C ASP A 271 3.95 -14.65 -35.06
N TYR A 272 3.34 -13.66 -34.38
CA TYR A 272 3.19 -13.71 -32.93
C TYR A 272 2.40 -14.95 -32.49
N LEU A 273 1.27 -15.25 -33.13
CA LEU A 273 0.47 -16.42 -32.83
C LEU A 273 1.22 -17.72 -33.15
N ARG A 274 2.00 -17.76 -34.23
CA ARG A 274 2.88 -18.89 -34.60
C ARG A 274 3.97 -19.14 -33.55
N MET A 275 4.63 -18.09 -33.07
CA MET A 275 5.64 -18.17 -32.01
C MET A 275 5.02 -18.58 -30.67
N PHE A 276 3.90 -17.96 -30.31
CA PHE A 276 3.14 -18.34 -29.11
C PHE A 276 2.64 -19.79 -29.16
N ARG A 277 2.21 -20.26 -30.33
CA ARG A 277 1.83 -21.67 -30.54
C ARG A 277 3.01 -22.61 -30.29
N LYS A 278 4.19 -22.28 -30.81
CA LYS A 278 5.43 -23.02 -30.54
C LYS A 278 5.78 -23.08 -29.04
N VAL A 279 5.54 -21.99 -28.29
CA VAL A 279 5.69 -22.01 -26.82
C VAL A 279 4.75 -23.04 -26.18
N ILE A 280 3.49 -23.11 -26.59
CA ILE A 280 2.53 -24.12 -26.10
C ILE A 280 3.03 -25.53 -26.43
N ASP A 281 3.44 -25.77 -27.67
CA ASP A 281 3.90 -27.09 -28.13
C ASP A 281 5.17 -27.56 -27.38
N ASN A 282 6.06 -26.64 -26.99
CA ASN A 282 7.24 -26.96 -26.18
C ASN A 282 6.92 -27.32 -24.73
N VAL A 283 5.96 -26.66 -24.08
CA VAL A 283 5.63 -26.90 -22.66
C VAL A 283 4.64 -28.05 -22.44
N THR A 284 3.83 -28.36 -23.45
CA THR A 284 2.77 -29.39 -23.36
C THR A 284 3.28 -30.81 -23.04
N PRO A 285 4.42 -31.30 -23.56
CA PRO A 285 4.98 -32.59 -23.18
C PRO A 285 5.37 -32.70 -21.69
N PHE A 286 5.75 -31.58 -21.08
CA PHE A 286 6.21 -31.51 -19.68
C PHE A 286 5.08 -31.21 -18.69
N LEU A 287 3.91 -30.78 -19.16
CA LEU A 287 2.73 -30.65 -18.30
C LEU A 287 2.07 -32.03 -18.17
N ASP A 288 1.92 -32.53 -16.95
CA ASP A 288 1.25 -33.81 -16.71
C ASP A 288 -0.22 -33.80 -17.18
N ASP A 289 -0.73 -34.98 -17.49
CA ASP A 289 -2.10 -35.16 -17.97
C ASP A 289 -3.15 -34.79 -16.91
N GLY A 290 -4.25 -34.20 -17.37
CA GLY A 290 -5.29 -33.65 -16.51
C GLY A 290 -4.87 -32.43 -15.70
N ARG A 291 -3.64 -31.92 -15.85
CA ARG A 291 -3.13 -30.71 -15.17
C ARG A 291 -3.41 -29.44 -15.97
N PHE A 292 -3.03 -28.31 -15.39
CA PHE A 292 -3.53 -27.00 -15.80
C PHE A 292 -2.47 -26.11 -16.45
N LEU A 293 -2.90 -25.33 -17.42
CA LEU A 293 -2.17 -24.20 -18.00
C LEU A 293 -2.97 -22.93 -17.73
N ALA A 294 -2.34 -21.89 -17.19
CA ALA A 294 -2.93 -20.57 -17.04
C ALA A 294 -2.22 -19.57 -17.95
N LEU A 295 -2.99 -18.86 -18.77
CA LEU A 295 -2.50 -17.79 -19.64
C LEU A 295 -2.93 -16.44 -19.06
N VAL A 296 -1.96 -15.61 -18.70
CA VAL A 296 -2.17 -14.22 -18.27
C VAL A 296 -1.86 -13.32 -19.45
N ILE A 297 -2.88 -12.68 -20.01
CA ILE A 297 -2.75 -11.80 -21.18
C ILE A 297 -3.95 -10.86 -21.27
N GLY A 298 -3.80 -9.73 -21.95
CA GLY A 298 -4.89 -8.80 -22.27
C GLY A 298 -4.88 -8.45 -23.75
N ASP A 299 -5.86 -7.68 -24.16
CA ASP A 299 -6.01 -7.24 -25.55
C ASP A 299 -5.09 -6.06 -25.89
N LYS A 300 -4.87 -5.81 -27.18
CA LYS A 300 -4.05 -4.71 -27.72
C LYS A 300 -4.95 -3.73 -28.46
N TYR A 301 -4.69 -2.43 -28.35
CA TYR A 301 -5.33 -1.41 -29.19
C TYR A 301 -4.24 -0.71 -30.00
N SER A 302 -4.40 -0.67 -31.32
CA SER A 302 -3.39 -0.14 -32.25
C SER A 302 -4.06 0.44 -33.48
N LYS A 303 -3.52 1.55 -34.01
CA LYS A 303 -4.00 2.20 -35.25
C LYS A 303 -5.52 2.52 -35.32
N GLY A 304 -6.22 2.56 -34.19
CA GLY A 304 -7.69 2.78 -34.14
C GLY A 304 -8.51 1.53 -33.85
N GLU A 305 -7.88 0.34 -33.84
CA GLU A 305 -8.56 -0.95 -33.80
C GLU A 305 -8.28 -1.72 -32.51
N TRP A 306 -9.28 -2.50 -32.07
CA TRP A 306 -9.16 -3.45 -30.98
C TRP A 306 -8.71 -4.81 -31.51
N ILE A 307 -7.51 -5.24 -31.12
CA ILE A 307 -6.95 -6.55 -31.42
C ILE A 307 -7.24 -7.45 -30.20
N PRO A 308 -8.13 -8.46 -30.33
CA PRO A 308 -8.55 -9.33 -29.22
C PRO A 308 -7.48 -10.39 -28.90
N LEU A 309 -6.26 -9.93 -28.61
CA LEU A 309 -5.06 -10.75 -28.45
C LEU A 309 -5.24 -11.86 -27.41
N GLY A 310 -6.00 -11.61 -26.34
CA GLY A 310 -6.30 -12.63 -25.33
C GLY A 310 -7.17 -13.76 -25.85
N PHE A 311 -8.13 -13.46 -26.73
CA PHE A 311 -8.99 -14.48 -27.36
C PHE A 311 -8.28 -15.20 -28.51
N LEU A 312 -7.43 -14.50 -29.27
CA LEU A 312 -6.62 -15.12 -30.32
C LEU A 312 -5.62 -16.12 -29.75
N THR A 313 -4.89 -15.74 -28.69
CA THR A 313 -3.99 -16.66 -27.98
C THR A 313 -4.75 -17.78 -27.26
N MET A 314 -5.92 -17.51 -26.68
CA MET A 314 -6.81 -18.55 -26.14
C MET A 314 -7.16 -19.60 -27.21
N ASN A 315 -7.49 -19.17 -28.43
CA ASN A 315 -7.81 -20.08 -29.52
C ASN A 315 -6.61 -20.95 -29.92
N GLU A 316 -5.36 -20.44 -29.88
CA GLU A 316 -4.17 -21.27 -30.11
C GLU A 316 -3.96 -22.34 -29.03
N VAL A 317 -4.29 -22.06 -27.77
CA VAL A 317 -4.28 -23.07 -26.68
C VAL A 317 -5.38 -24.12 -26.90
N ILE A 318 -6.59 -23.72 -27.32
CA ILE A 318 -7.69 -24.66 -27.61
C ILE A 318 -7.33 -25.55 -28.82
N LYS A 319 -6.74 -24.98 -29.88
CA LYS A 319 -6.16 -25.73 -31.02
C LYS A 319 -5.03 -26.66 -30.61
N ALA A 320 -4.42 -26.50 -29.44
CA ALA A 320 -3.43 -27.43 -28.88
C ALA A 320 -4.06 -28.62 -28.14
N GLY A 321 -5.38 -28.77 -28.21
CA GLY A 321 -6.13 -29.88 -27.62
C GLY A 321 -6.53 -29.67 -26.17
N TYR A 322 -6.22 -28.51 -25.57
CA TYR A 322 -6.60 -28.16 -24.21
C TYR A 322 -8.09 -27.85 -24.08
N ILE A 323 -8.65 -28.16 -22.90
CA ILE A 323 -10.02 -27.82 -22.53
C ILE A 323 -10.01 -26.47 -21.79
N LEU A 324 -10.71 -25.47 -22.31
CA LEU A 324 -10.97 -24.21 -21.58
C LEU A 324 -11.82 -24.50 -20.33
N LYS A 325 -11.40 -23.97 -19.17
CA LYS A 325 -12.09 -24.16 -17.87
C LYS A 325 -12.61 -22.86 -17.28
N SER A 326 -11.92 -21.75 -17.46
CA SER A 326 -12.33 -20.45 -16.92
C SER A 326 -11.67 -19.29 -17.64
N ILE A 327 -12.37 -18.15 -17.71
CA ILE A 327 -11.81 -16.85 -18.10
C ILE A 327 -12.01 -15.92 -16.90
N ILE A 328 -10.94 -15.62 -16.17
CA ILE A 328 -10.97 -14.72 -15.02
C ILE A 328 -10.63 -13.31 -15.50
N VAL A 329 -11.55 -12.36 -15.30
CA VAL A 329 -11.31 -10.94 -15.64
C VAL A 329 -10.61 -10.26 -14.46
N LYS A 330 -9.30 -10.10 -14.56
CA LYS A 330 -8.45 -9.38 -13.60
C LYS A 330 -8.64 -7.89 -13.80
N ASN A 331 -9.42 -7.24 -12.95
CA ASN A 331 -9.51 -5.78 -12.90
C ASN A 331 -8.13 -5.18 -12.59
N MET A 332 -7.65 -4.30 -13.47
CA MET A 332 -6.37 -3.61 -13.34
C MET A 332 -6.49 -2.16 -12.88
N ILE A 333 -7.70 -1.60 -12.76
CA ILE A 333 -7.94 -0.19 -12.41
C ILE A 333 -7.17 0.18 -11.14
N GLY A 334 -6.27 1.15 -11.28
CA GLY A 334 -5.35 1.62 -10.24
C GLY A 334 -3.90 1.20 -10.44
N ASN A 335 -3.62 0.14 -11.21
CA ASN A 335 -2.26 -0.29 -11.55
C ASN A 335 -1.62 0.62 -12.62
N GLU A 336 -2.43 1.26 -13.48
CA GLU A 336 -2.00 2.21 -14.50
C GLU A 336 -1.40 3.53 -13.94
N ARG A 337 -1.39 3.74 -12.61
CA ARG A 337 -0.78 4.92 -11.99
C ARG A 337 0.73 5.04 -12.18
N GLY A 338 1.42 3.95 -12.51
CA GLY A 338 2.84 3.99 -12.93
C GLY A 338 3.05 4.47 -14.38
N LYS A 339 2.00 4.61 -15.20
CA LYS A 339 2.06 4.87 -16.66
C LYS A 339 1.44 6.23 -17.08
N GLY A 340 0.99 7.02 -16.11
CA GLY A 340 -0.27 7.77 -16.18
C GLY A 340 -0.47 9.04 -17.04
N ILE A 341 0.54 9.75 -17.59
CA ILE A 341 0.22 10.90 -18.51
C ILE A 341 -0.65 10.42 -19.66
N ALA A 342 -0.28 9.25 -20.19
CA ALA A 342 -1.00 8.56 -21.24
C ALA A 342 -2.49 8.33 -20.88
N ASN A 343 -2.89 8.17 -19.61
CA ASN A 343 -4.29 7.86 -19.27
C ASN A 343 -5.28 8.96 -19.63
N ASN A 344 -4.91 10.24 -19.49
CA ASN A 344 -5.78 11.35 -19.91
C ASN A 344 -5.84 11.44 -21.44
N LEU A 345 -4.73 11.17 -22.14
CA LEU A 345 -4.68 11.10 -23.60
C LEU A 345 -5.46 9.91 -24.15
N TRP A 346 -5.35 8.72 -23.54
CA TRP A 346 -6.12 7.52 -23.86
C TRP A 346 -7.59 7.71 -23.57
N ARG A 347 -7.97 8.42 -22.50
CA ARG A 347 -9.37 8.76 -22.20
C ARG A 347 -9.94 9.79 -23.17
N TYR A 348 -9.15 10.75 -23.61
CA TYR A 348 -9.54 11.70 -24.67
C TYR A 348 -9.71 10.98 -26.02
N ARG A 349 -8.74 10.13 -26.41
CA ARG A 349 -8.82 9.28 -27.61
C ARG A 349 -10.01 8.31 -27.55
N ALA A 350 -10.24 7.65 -26.42
CA ALA A 350 -11.42 6.80 -26.21
C ALA A 350 -12.75 7.52 -26.48
N LEU A 351 -12.88 8.78 -26.03
CA LEU A 351 -14.05 9.62 -26.26
C LEU A 351 -14.14 10.19 -27.69
N LYS A 352 -12.99 10.41 -28.36
CA LYS A 352 -12.91 10.96 -29.72
C LYS A 352 -13.10 9.89 -30.79
N ASP A 353 -12.46 8.74 -30.59
CA ASP A 353 -12.28 7.66 -31.56
C ASP A 353 -13.17 6.44 -31.21
N GLY A 354 -14.07 6.56 -30.23
CA GLY A 354 -15.21 5.65 -30.01
C GLY A 354 -14.93 4.32 -29.30
N PHE A 355 -13.85 4.20 -28.52
CA PHE A 355 -13.44 2.92 -27.90
C PHE A 355 -13.36 2.96 -26.37
N CYS A 356 -13.39 1.79 -25.72
CA CYS A 356 -13.23 1.67 -24.28
C CYS A 356 -11.75 1.63 -23.87
N VAL A 357 -11.34 2.44 -22.89
CA VAL A 357 -9.99 2.34 -22.28
C VAL A 357 -9.83 0.99 -21.57
N PHE A 358 -8.71 0.28 -21.83
CA PHE A 358 -8.36 -0.96 -21.14
C PHE A 358 -8.37 -0.80 -19.62
N LYS A 359 -9.05 -1.74 -18.95
CA LYS A 359 -9.21 -1.78 -17.48
C LYS A 359 -8.96 -3.16 -16.90
N HIS A 360 -8.64 -4.14 -17.72
CA HIS A 360 -8.60 -5.55 -17.35
C HIS A 360 -7.53 -6.32 -18.11
N GLU A 361 -7.10 -7.40 -17.47
CA GLU A 361 -6.32 -8.50 -18.03
C GLU A 361 -7.17 -9.77 -17.91
N TYR A 362 -6.90 -10.77 -18.74
CA TYR A 362 -7.49 -12.09 -18.60
C TYR A 362 -6.48 -13.03 -17.92
N VAL A 363 -6.96 -13.84 -16.99
CA VAL A 363 -6.29 -15.06 -16.54
C VAL A 363 -7.14 -16.23 -17.01
N ILE A 364 -6.75 -16.81 -18.13
CA ILE A 364 -7.49 -17.87 -18.82
C ILE A 364 -6.93 -19.22 -18.38
N VAL A 365 -7.79 -20.08 -17.85
CA VAL A 365 -7.40 -21.38 -17.27
C VAL A 365 -7.85 -22.50 -18.18
N PHE A 366 -6.92 -23.38 -18.51
CA PHE A 366 -7.10 -24.54 -19.36
C PHE A 366 -6.66 -25.82 -18.64
N GLN A 367 -7.22 -26.96 -19.04
CA GLN A 367 -6.79 -28.29 -18.60
C GLN A 367 -6.24 -29.07 -19.80
N LYS A 368 -5.07 -29.68 -19.65
CA LYS A 368 -4.55 -30.67 -20.61
C LYS A 368 -5.48 -31.89 -20.58
N LYS A 369 -5.86 -32.41 -21.75
CA LYS A 369 -6.62 -33.67 -21.82
C LYS A 369 -5.80 -34.80 -21.22
N ASN A 370 -6.48 -35.80 -20.67
CA ASN A 370 -5.84 -37.08 -20.38
C ASN A 370 -5.65 -37.80 -21.72
N VAL A 371 -4.41 -38.20 -22.01
CA VAL A 371 -4.14 -39.29 -22.94
C VAL A 371 -4.36 -40.58 -22.13
N GLY A 372 -5.35 -41.37 -22.55
CA GLY A 372 -5.72 -42.62 -21.88
C GLY A 372 -4.76 -43.75 -22.18
#